data_AF-A0A940FGI7-F1
#
_entry.id   AF-A0A940FGI7-F1
#
_cell.length_a   1.000
_cell.length_b   1.000
_cell.length_c   1.000
_cell.angle_alpha   90.00
_cell.angle_beta   90.00
_cell.angle_gamma   90.00
#
_symmetry.space_group_name_H-M   'P 1'
#
loop_
_entity.id
_entity.type
_entity.pdbx_description
1 polymer ?
#
loop_
_entity_poly.entity_id
_entity_poly.type
_entity_poly.pdbx_seq_one_letter_code
_entity_poly.pdbx_strand_id
1 'polypeptide(L)'
;QTGTFVGWNLSATSTTFTSGGNTLPTTATTFTGVTPTAVTTAGEARCSAPTSSVGYPLTLPAAAVAPAAVKIFNAAANTGRGGTQLVFNASLGIPASTRVGSYSSTWTFTLATGP
;
A
#
# COMPACT_ATOMS: atom_id res chain seq x y z
N GLN A 1 -24.18 2.56 -3.15
CA GLN A 1 -23.62 2.60 -4.53
C GLN A 1 -23.71 1.23 -5.20
N THR A 2 -24.19 1.12 -6.45
CA THR A 2 -24.21 -0.14 -7.23
C THR A 2 -22.83 -0.43 -7.84
N GLY A 3 -22.36 -1.68 -7.73
CA GLY A 3 -21.00 -2.11 -8.12
C GLY A 3 -20.78 -2.29 -9.61
N THR A 4 -20.80 -1.19 -10.37
CA THR A 4 -20.55 -1.12 -11.83
C THR A 4 -19.28 -0.32 -12.18
N PHE A 5 -18.37 -0.11 -11.22
CA PHE A 5 -17.16 0.71 -11.43
C PHE A 5 -16.02 -0.10 -12.06
N VAL A 6 -15.21 0.57 -12.89
CA VAL A 6 -14.05 0.07 -13.67
C VAL A 6 -12.87 -0.48 -12.83
N GLY A 7 -13.05 -0.67 -11.52
CA GLY A 7 -11.96 -0.97 -10.59
C GLY A 7 -11.15 0.27 -10.21
N TRP A 8 -10.18 0.07 -9.34
CA TRP A 8 -9.23 1.10 -8.90
C TRP A 8 -7.98 0.41 -8.36
N ASN A 9 -6.88 1.14 -8.31
CA ASN A 9 -5.65 0.62 -7.72
C ASN A 9 -5.03 1.62 -6.75
N LEU A 10 -4.34 1.07 -5.76
CA LEU A 10 -3.46 1.81 -4.89
C LEU A 10 -2.04 1.38 -5.18
N SER A 11 -1.20 2.34 -5.51
CA SER A 11 0.23 2.12 -5.67
C SER A 11 1.01 2.87 -4.59
N ALA A 12 2.20 2.37 -4.29
CA ALA A 12 3.09 2.98 -3.31
C ALA A 12 4.55 2.95 -3.75
N THR A 13 5.30 3.92 -3.26
CA THR A 13 6.76 4.06 -3.39
C THR A 13 7.28 4.76 -2.15
N SER A 14 8.58 4.68 -1.87
CA SER A 14 9.17 5.46 -0.79
C SER A 14 10.56 5.98 -1.12
N THR A 15 11.05 6.91 -0.31
CA THR A 15 12.49 7.17 -0.25
C THR A 15 13.18 6.14 0.64
N THR A 16 14.48 5.94 0.46
CA THR A 16 15.30 5.11 1.37
C THR A 16 15.24 5.68 2.78
N PHE A 17 15.11 4.82 3.79
CA PHE A 17 15.26 5.25 5.18
C PHE A 17 16.68 5.75 5.43
N THR A 18 16.84 7.00 5.87
CA THR A 18 18.16 7.62 6.09
C THR A 18 18.30 8.23 7.48
N SER A 19 19.53 8.20 8.01
CA SER A 19 19.93 8.86 9.25
C SER A 19 21.31 9.50 9.06
N GLY A 20 21.34 10.79 8.73
CA GLY A 20 22.56 11.46 8.27
C GLY A 20 23.11 10.77 7.02
N GLY A 21 24.37 10.31 7.06
CA GLY A 21 25.00 9.54 5.97
C GLY A 21 24.69 8.04 5.95
N ASN A 22 23.90 7.52 6.89
CA ASN A 22 23.58 6.10 6.98
C ASN A 22 22.22 5.80 6.34
N THR A 23 22.09 4.62 5.76
CA THR A 23 20.86 4.18 5.09
C THR A 23 20.49 2.75 5.47
N LEU A 24 19.18 2.46 5.49
CA LEU A 24 18.71 1.07 5.45
C LEU A 24 18.71 0.55 4.00
N PRO A 25 18.67 -0.78 3.78
CA PRO A 25 18.53 -1.34 2.44
C PRO A 25 17.30 -0.79 1.71
N THR A 26 17.42 -0.60 0.40
CA THR A 26 16.31 -0.16 -0.47
C THR A 26 15.16 -1.16 -0.57
N THR A 27 15.37 -2.37 -0.04
CA THR A 27 14.39 -3.47 0.04
C THR A 27 13.94 -3.75 1.48
N ALA A 28 14.25 -2.86 2.43
CA ALA A 28 13.95 -3.08 3.85
C ALA A 28 12.44 -3.18 4.14
N THR A 29 11.60 -2.52 3.34
CA THR A 29 10.15 -2.51 3.52
C THR A 29 9.46 -3.55 2.66
N THR A 30 8.61 -4.38 3.27
CA THR A 30 7.76 -5.33 2.58
C THR A 30 6.31 -5.22 3.06
N PHE A 31 5.35 -5.11 2.14
CA PHE A 31 3.93 -5.31 2.44
C PHE A 31 3.66 -6.80 2.55
N THR A 32 3.12 -7.24 3.69
CA THR A 32 2.78 -8.65 3.95
C THR A 32 1.32 -8.97 3.66
N GLY A 33 0.49 -7.94 3.51
CA GLY A 33 -0.90 -8.08 3.10
C GLY A 33 -1.66 -6.76 3.17
N VAL A 34 -2.76 -6.71 2.44
CA VAL A 34 -3.75 -5.63 2.55
C VAL A 34 -5.11 -6.24 2.76
N THR A 35 -5.76 -5.87 3.85
CA THR A 35 -7.09 -6.38 4.21
C THR A 35 -8.15 -5.34 3.87
N PRO A 36 -8.98 -5.57 2.83
CA PRO A 36 -10.10 -4.71 2.51
C PRO A 36 -11.33 -5.05 3.36
N THR A 37 -11.94 -4.05 3.98
CA THR A 37 -13.20 -4.19 4.73
C THR A 37 -14.23 -3.24 4.14
N ALA A 38 -15.43 -3.76 3.87
CA ALA A 38 -16.55 -2.94 3.45
C ALA A 38 -17.03 -2.08 4.63
N VAL A 39 -17.27 -0.80 4.38
CA VAL A 39 -17.81 0.13 5.38
C VAL A 39 -19.19 0.58 4.92
N THR A 40 -20.20 0.25 5.71
CA THR A 40 -21.58 0.70 5.47
C THR A 40 -21.76 2.10 6.04
N THR A 41 -22.20 3.05 5.22
CA THR A 41 -22.80 4.30 5.73
C THR A 41 -24.31 4.11 5.90
N ALA A 42 -24.93 4.88 6.79
CA ALA A 42 -26.38 4.81 7.01
C ALA A 42 -27.12 5.03 5.67
N GLY A 43 -27.93 4.04 5.27
CA GLY A 43 -28.65 4.05 3.98
C GLY A 43 -28.08 3.13 2.90
N GLU A 44 -26.90 2.52 3.09
CA GLU A 44 -26.36 1.52 2.15
C GLU A 44 -26.72 0.09 2.56
N ALA A 45 -27.74 -0.50 1.90
CA ALA A 45 -28.24 -1.83 2.25
C ALA A 45 -27.31 -3.00 1.84
N ARG A 46 -26.28 -2.78 1.00
CA ARG A 46 -25.41 -3.85 0.46
C ARG A 46 -23.99 -3.37 0.14
N CYS A 47 -23.16 -3.22 1.17
CA CYS A 47 -21.72 -3.01 0.99
C CYS A 47 -20.98 -4.36 0.86
N SER A 48 -19.89 -4.38 0.10
CA SER A 48 -19.07 -5.58 -0.09
C SER A 48 -17.62 -5.16 -0.27
N ALA A 49 -16.68 -5.95 0.26
CA ALA A 49 -15.27 -5.61 0.15
C ALA A 49 -14.77 -5.81 -1.29
N PRO A 50 -13.86 -4.97 -1.79
CA PRO A 50 -13.19 -5.22 -3.06
C PRO A 50 -12.26 -6.42 -2.96
N THR A 51 -12.11 -7.15 -4.07
CA THR A 51 -11.12 -8.21 -4.20
C THR A 51 -9.89 -7.67 -4.92
N SER A 52 -8.69 -8.00 -4.44
CA SER A 52 -7.43 -7.59 -5.05
C SER A 52 -6.76 -8.74 -5.81
N SER A 53 -6.02 -8.40 -6.87
CA SER A 53 -5.17 -9.33 -7.62
C SER A 53 -3.68 -9.25 -7.24
N VAL A 54 -3.31 -8.38 -6.30
CA VAL A 54 -1.92 -8.21 -5.84
C VAL A 54 -1.50 -9.39 -4.96
N GLY A 55 -0.35 -10.01 -5.27
CA GLY A 55 0.26 -11.05 -4.45
C GLY A 55 1.17 -10.45 -3.35
N TYR A 56 1.22 -11.10 -2.19
CA TYR A 56 2.10 -10.74 -1.07
C TYR A 56 2.96 -11.94 -0.67
N PRO A 57 4.18 -11.72 -0.14
CA PRO A 57 4.77 -10.42 0.21
C PRO A 57 5.20 -9.59 -1.02
N LEU A 58 5.12 -8.26 -0.90
CA LEU A 58 5.49 -7.30 -1.95
C LEU A 58 6.50 -6.29 -1.39
N THR A 59 7.70 -6.23 -1.96
CA THR A 59 8.72 -5.25 -1.58
C THR A 59 8.32 -3.85 -2.05
N LEU A 60 8.35 -2.87 -1.15
CA LEU A 60 8.16 -1.47 -1.50
C LEU A 60 9.46 -0.92 -2.10
N PRO A 61 9.46 -0.44 -3.36
CA PRO A 61 10.67 0.11 -3.95
C PRO A 61 11.06 1.42 -3.24
N ALA A 62 12.35 1.56 -2.94
CA ALA A 62 12.90 2.75 -2.31
C ALA A 62 14.21 3.18 -2.98
N ALA A 63 14.43 4.50 -3.06
CA ALA A 63 15.69 5.10 -3.48
C ALA A 63 15.84 6.51 -2.87
N ALA A 64 16.96 7.20 -3.14
CA ALA A 64 17.16 8.57 -2.64
C ALA A 64 16.05 9.54 -3.11
N VAL A 65 15.61 9.36 -4.36
CA VAL A 65 14.37 9.93 -4.91
C VAL A 65 13.40 8.78 -5.10
N ALA A 66 12.13 8.97 -4.70
CA ALA A 66 11.12 7.93 -4.79
C ALA A 66 11.03 7.36 -6.23
N PRO A 67 11.25 6.04 -6.41
CA PRO A 67 11.14 5.40 -7.72
C PRO A 67 9.67 5.28 -8.15
N ALA A 68 9.45 4.70 -9.34
CA ALA A 68 8.10 4.40 -9.83
C ALA A 68 7.31 3.55 -8.82
N ALA A 69 6.07 3.96 -8.55
CA ALA A 69 5.20 3.28 -7.60
C ALA A 69 4.74 1.92 -8.13
N VAL A 70 4.66 0.95 -7.22
CA VAL A 70 4.14 -0.39 -7.50
C VAL A 70 2.75 -0.55 -6.92
N LYS A 71 1.88 -1.31 -7.59
CA LYS A 71 0.52 -1.58 -7.09
C LYS A 71 0.60 -2.42 -5.82
N ILE A 72 0.12 -1.86 -4.72
CA ILE A 72 -0.02 -2.55 -3.44
C ILE A 72 -1.45 -3.03 -3.20
N PHE A 73 -2.43 -2.58 -3.99
CA PHE A 73 -3.79 -3.11 -4.05
C PHE A 73 -4.36 -2.85 -5.44
N ASN A 74 -5.08 -3.81 -6.02
CA ASN A 74 -5.69 -3.66 -7.34
C ASN A 74 -7.10 -4.22 -7.33
N ALA A 75 -8.08 -3.36 -7.01
CA ALA A 75 -9.47 -3.70 -6.87
C ALA A 75 -10.06 -4.12 -8.23
N ALA A 76 -10.58 -5.35 -8.30
CA ALA A 76 -11.22 -5.85 -9.49
C ALA A 76 -12.49 -5.06 -9.84
N ALA A 77 -12.75 -4.87 -11.13
CA ALA A 77 -13.99 -4.28 -11.61
C ALA A 77 -15.21 -5.02 -11.05
N ASN A 78 -16.30 -4.29 -10.80
CA ASN A 78 -17.54 -4.80 -10.22
C ASN A 78 -17.44 -5.38 -8.79
N THR A 79 -16.28 -5.26 -8.13
CA THR A 79 -16.10 -5.61 -6.70
C THR A 79 -15.94 -4.34 -5.87
N GLY A 80 -16.20 -4.42 -4.56
CA GLY A 80 -16.14 -3.22 -3.71
C GLY A 80 -17.38 -2.34 -3.90
N ARG A 81 -18.39 -2.53 -3.05
CA ARG A 81 -19.60 -1.68 -3.04
C ARG A 81 -19.63 -0.86 -1.76
N GLY A 82 -19.86 0.44 -1.91
CA GLY A 82 -19.87 1.38 -0.80
C GLY A 82 -18.46 1.79 -0.36
N GLY A 83 -18.37 2.36 0.85
CA GLY A 83 -17.09 2.72 1.45
C GLY A 83 -16.18 1.49 1.63
N THR A 84 -14.87 1.68 1.51
CA THR A 84 -13.87 0.64 1.78
C THR A 84 -12.81 1.18 2.72
N GLN A 85 -12.50 0.42 3.77
CA GLN A 85 -11.33 0.61 4.61
C GLN A 85 -10.26 -0.39 4.19
N LEU A 86 -9.04 0.10 3.95
CA LEU A 86 -7.87 -0.75 3.72
C LEU A 86 -6.96 -0.73 4.95
N VAL A 87 -6.59 -1.90 5.45
CA VAL A 87 -5.55 -2.06 6.47
C VAL A 87 -4.31 -2.65 5.81
N PHE A 88 -3.21 -1.90 5.82
CA PHE A 88 -1.93 -2.32 5.25
C PHE A 88 -1.03 -2.90 6.34
N ASN A 89 -0.55 -4.11 6.13
CA ASN A 89 0.46 -4.71 6.99
C ASN A 89 1.82 -4.58 6.30
N ALA A 90 2.76 -3.89 6.95
CA ALA A 90 4.12 -3.74 6.47
C ALA A 90 5.12 -4.24 7.51
N SER A 91 6.19 -4.87 7.02
CA SER A 91 7.37 -5.28 7.79
C SER A 91 8.55 -4.42 7.36
N LEU A 92 9.31 -3.94 8.34
CA LEU A 92 10.58 -3.23 8.13
C LEU A 92 11.72 -4.09 8.65
N GLY A 93 12.54 -4.61 7.74
CA GLY A 93 13.76 -5.32 8.07
C GLY A 93 14.83 -4.33 8.54
N ILE A 94 15.23 -4.44 9.82
CA ILE A 94 16.32 -3.65 10.41
C ILE A 94 17.55 -4.57 10.56
N PRO A 95 18.58 -4.46 9.71
CA PRO A 95 19.79 -5.27 9.83
C PRO A 95 20.50 -5.05 11.17
N ALA A 96 21.16 -6.09 11.70
CA ALA A 96 21.95 -5.98 12.93
C ALA A 96 23.11 -4.98 12.82
N SER A 97 23.59 -4.69 11.61
CA SER A 97 24.62 -3.68 11.33
C SER A 97 24.10 -2.24 11.28
N THR A 98 22.80 -2.02 11.52
CA THR A 98 22.19 -0.68 11.53
C THR A 98 22.81 0.15 12.64
N ARG A 99 23.38 1.31 12.29
CA ARG A 99 23.93 2.24 13.28
C ARG A 99 22.82 2.93 14.06
N VAL A 100 23.09 3.24 15.33
CA VAL A 100 22.20 4.00 16.21
C VAL A 100 21.89 5.37 15.58
N GLY A 101 20.62 5.72 15.52
CA GLY A 101 20.14 6.98 14.97
C GLY A 101 18.64 6.93 14.66
N SER A 102 18.06 8.10 14.37
CA SER A 102 16.69 8.21 13.90
C SER A 102 16.67 8.13 12.37
N TYR A 103 16.00 7.12 11.81
CA TYR A 103 15.87 6.95 10.36
C TYR A 103 14.51 7.46 9.90
N SER A 104 14.48 8.27 8.84
CA SER A 104 13.24 8.78 8.24
C SER A 104 13.14 8.41 6.76
N SER A 105 11.90 8.24 6.29
CA SER A 105 11.56 7.95 4.90
C SER A 105 10.23 8.64 4.57
N THR A 106 10.08 9.08 3.33
CA THR A 106 8.81 9.60 2.80
C THR A 106 8.15 8.52 1.98
N TRP A 107 6.91 8.17 2.32
CA TRP A 107 6.10 7.22 1.59
C TRP A 107 5.03 7.95 0.79
N THR A 108 4.93 7.60 -0.48
CA THR A 108 3.93 8.17 -1.39
C THR A 108 2.95 7.07 -1.77
N PHE A 109 1.66 7.34 -1.56
CA PHE A 109 0.56 6.48 -1.99
C PHE A 109 -0.23 7.19 -3.09
N THR A 110 -0.57 6.46 -4.15
CA THR A 110 -1.35 6.99 -5.27
C THR A 110 -2.57 6.13 -5.49
N LEU A 111 -3.75 6.73 -5.32
CA LEU A 111 -5.03 6.13 -5.66
C LEU A 111 -5.44 6.55 -7.07
N ALA A 112 -5.69 5.59 -7.95
CA ALA A 112 -6.14 5.83 -9.31
C ALA A 112 -7.40 5.03 -9.61
N THR A 113 -8.31 5.61 -10.38
CA THR A 113 -9.47 4.91 -10.93
C THR A 113 -9.08 4.13 -12.18
N GLY A 114 -9.68 2.95 -12.36
CA GLY A 114 -9.29 2.00 -13.40
C GLY A 114 -8.06 1.15 -13.02
N PRO A 115 -7.83 0.03 -13.72
CA PRO A 115 -6.65 -0.80 -13.53
C PRO A 115 -5.36 -0.08 -13.91
#